data_AF-A0A1N7LNL1-F1
#
_entry.id   AF-A0A1N7LNL1-F1
#
_cell.length_a   1.000
_cell.length_b   1.000
_cell.length_c   1.000
_cell.angle_alpha   90.00
_cell.angle_beta   90.00
_cell.angle_gamma   90.00
#
_symmetry.space_group_name_H-M   'P 1'
#
loop_
_entity.id
_entity.type
_entity.pdbx_description
1 polymer ?
#
loop_
_entity_poly.entity_id
_entity_poly.type
_entity_poly.pdbx_seq_one_letter_code
_entity_poly.pdbx_strand_id
1 'polypeptide(L)'
;MVSLAVPQALDATFTEAHFGGNILASRDELSEETGFADLVEDLGVTSLRYPGGSLTENYFDITDPDAEIVVNEGGQECSFIALSDFMAFAASEGLSVVIVLPTRDFLSEETDANGDRYVDLDEEALRGFVNDVVSGVYGDATIDAFEIGNEYWGSGEMSSVEYGRLAAEMTRIIDDELAQMADAHPEAEEIDLIVQSGYNYNYASLTDDYAEYPTAEEVVAALHEDYGTSFGDEIIGSSGSVNWTLVANELILQSFETEEAKEAVDGVVTHLYSKGSVNPANRTFQLDMVDQTWGEEFEDIDIYVTEWNQAGNSGHYDREEDYGLYQSHEMLNTLEEMVYMGVDQAQVWPLLQNTANALCEGFTYDELTAPGEMFSMMAESLPGKAILDFDETSRETEAEGENADVHGFYGDGEVVFFIASIADETAVEEIDLSSMFTSISSATITVLGVAEEQSPGDNSSDAVLTEIPLEEVFQDGVLVAELKPGEIMHVVVDAFEPTEDFDEVMQEVDADPQNVVPAPEPAADLPEPMVADAADDRNTITADDVDALMGAGSAVTQAADDDADQDDDRDRDEDGDGGGDGGGMGDMGFVLLLPLLALFGLG
;
A
#
# COMPACT_ATOMS: atom_id res chain seq x y z
N MET A 1 -24.14 23.91 3.79
CA MET A 1 -23.74 24.67 2.58
C MET A 1 -22.25 24.88 2.65
N VAL A 2 -21.53 24.19 1.77
CA VAL A 2 -20.10 24.37 1.52
C VAL A 2 -19.98 25.44 0.43
N SER A 3 -19.27 26.52 0.71
CA SER A 3 -19.03 27.58 -0.27
C SER A 3 -17.60 27.46 -0.72
N LEU A 4 -17.38 26.97 -1.94
CA LEU A 4 -16.03 26.84 -2.48
C LEU A 4 -15.46 28.23 -2.77
N ALA A 5 -14.26 28.50 -2.26
CA ALA A 5 -13.47 29.62 -2.76
C ALA A 5 -13.04 29.35 -4.21
N VAL A 6 -12.47 30.35 -4.88
CA VAL A 6 -11.71 30.06 -6.11
C VAL A 6 -10.47 29.28 -5.66
N PRO A 7 -10.26 28.04 -6.14
CA PRO A 7 -9.13 27.23 -5.70
C PRO A 7 -7.81 27.75 -6.27
N GLN A 8 -6.71 27.26 -5.74
CA GLN A 8 -5.43 27.26 -6.44
C GLN A 8 -5.26 25.91 -7.15
N ALA A 9 -4.56 25.88 -8.28
CA ALA A 9 -4.13 24.62 -8.86
C ALA A 9 -2.73 24.29 -8.33
N LEU A 10 -2.54 23.05 -7.89
CA LEU A 10 -1.24 22.55 -7.49
C LEU A 10 -0.53 21.96 -8.71
N ASP A 11 0.79 22.04 -8.68
CA ASP A 11 1.69 21.42 -9.64
C ASP A 11 1.84 19.90 -9.35
N ALA A 12 0.72 19.21 -9.24
CA ALA A 12 0.63 17.82 -8.86
C ALA A 12 -0.42 17.20 -9.77
N THR A 13 0.03 16.46 -10.77
CA THR A 13 -0.81 15.96 -11.86
C THR A 13 -0.89 14.45 -11.83
N PHE A 14 -2.11 13.93 -11.81
CA PHE A 14 -2.35 12.50 -11.94
C PHE A 14 -1.95 12.03 -13.35
N THR A 15 -1.15 10.98 -13.41
CA THR A 15 -0.82 10.22 -14.61
C THR A 15 -1.43 8.82 -14.55
N GLU A 16 -1.43 8.12 -15.69
CA GLU A 16 -1.81 6.69 -15.75
C GLU A 16 -0.94 5.81 -14.83
N ALA A 17 0.30 6.22 -14.52
CA ALA A 17 1.24 5.45 -13.70
C ALA A 17 0.80 5.32 -12.23
N HIS A 18 -0.12 6.15 -11.74
CA HIS A 18 -0.67 6.02 -10.39
C HIS A 18 -1.72 4.90 -10.26
N PHE A 19 -2.15 4.32 -11.37
CA PHE A 19 -3.22 3.33 -11.43
C PHE A 19 -2.70 1.94 -11.79
N GLY A 20 -1.56 1.54 -11.22
CA GLY A 20 -1.05 0.18 -11.31
C GLY A 20 -1.69 -0.76 -10.30
N GLY A 21 -1.43 -2.06 -10.45
CA GLY A 21 -1.92 -3.10 -9.55
C GLY A 21 -0.86 -4.16 -9.24
N ASN A 22 -1.06 -4.90 -8.15
CA ASN A 22 -0.21 -6.04 -7.79
C ASN A 22 -0.86 -7.37 -8.17
N ILE A 23 -0.09 -8.23 -8.84
CA ILE A 23 -0.46 -9.64 -9.03
C ILE A 23 0.19 -10.51 -7.94
N LEU A 24 -0.49 -11.54 -7.47
CA LEU A 24 0.08 -12.56 -6.59
C LEU A 24 0.27 -13.87 -7.36
N ALA A 25 1.49 -14.11 -7.82
CA ALA A 25 1.82 -15.19 -8.76
C ALA A 25 1.43 -16.60 -8.29
N SER A 26 1.31 -16.83 -6.97
CA SER A 26 0.92 -18.15 -6.43
C SER A 26 -0.59 -18.34 -6.25
N ARG A 27 -1.36 -17.25 -6.37
CA ARG A 27 -2.79 -17.19 -6.06
C ARG A 27 -3.62 -16.87 -7.29
N ASP A 28 -3.21 -15.85 -8.03
CA ASP A 28 -3.91 -15.41 -9.22
C ASP A 28 -3.72 -16.42 -10.35
N GLU A 29 -4.66 -16.42 -11.28
CA GLU A 29 -4.61 -17.26 -12.46
C GLU A 29 -5.00 -16.41 -13.67
N LEU A 30 -4.15 -16.40 -14.70
CA LEU A 30 -4.31 -15.61 -15.92
C LEU A 30 -5.17 -16.35 -16.96
N SER A 31 -6.34 -16.86 -16.53
CA SER A 31 -7.22 -17.62 -17.39
C SER A 31 -8.56 -16.94 -17.61
N GLU A 32 -9.21 -17.24 -18.74
CA GLU A 32 -10.58 -16.77 -19.01
C GLU A 32 -11.59 -17.27 -17.95
N GLU A 33 -11.27 -18.32 -17.18
CA GLU A 33 -12.17 -18.86 -16.16
C GLU A 33 -12.17 -18.03 -14.87
N THR A 34 -11.05 -17.38 -14.54
CA THR A 34 -10.96 -16.49 -13.37
C THR A 34 -11.39 -15.07 -13.66
N GLY A 35 -11.45 -14.66 -14.93
CA GLY A 35 -11.87 -13.30 -15.31
C GLY A 35 -10.84 -12.23 -14.92
N PHE A 36 -9.57 -12.60 -14.71
CA PHE A 36 -8.55 -11.63 -14.28
C PHE A 36 -8.31 -10.51 -15.31
N ALA A 37 -8.43 -10.81 -16.62
CA ALA A 37 -8.37 -9.79 -17.66
C ALA A 37 -9.52 -8.77 -17.53
N ASP A 38 -10.74 -9.26 -17.31
CA ASP A 38 -11.92 -8.40 -17.12
C ASP A 38 -11.76 -7.54 -15.84
N LEU A 39 -11.19 -8.10 -14.77
CA LEU A 39 -10.88 -7.35 -13.54
C LEU A 39 -9.89 -6.20 -13.80
N VAL A 40 -8.81 -6.45 -14.52
CA VAL A 40 -7.81 -5.43 -14.88
C VAL A 40 -8.45 -4.33 -15.73
N GLU A 41 -9.27 -4.71 -16.72
CA GLU A 41 -10.00 -3.77 -17.57
C GLU A 41 -10.99 -2.92 -16.75
N ASP A 42 -11.82 -3.55 -15.91
CA ASP A 42 -12.86 -2.88 -15.13
C ASP A 42 -12.29 -1.98 -14.03
N LEU A 43 -11.13 -2.31 -13.46
CA LEU A 43 -10.40 -1.43 -12.52
C LEU A 43 -9.65 -0.29 -13.22
N GLY A 44 -9.40 -0.39 -14.53
CA GLY A 44 -8.56 0.57 -15.25
C GLY A 44 -7.07 0.46 -14.88
N VAL A 45 -6.58 -0.74 -14.56
CA VAL A 45 -5.18 -0.97 -14.20
C VAL A 45 -4.28 -0.75 -15.43
N THR A 46 -3.19 0.01 -15.26
CA THR A 46 -2.28 0.40 -16.36
C THR A 46 -0.93 -0.33 -16.32
N SER A 47 -0.48 -0.74 -15.13
CA SER A 47 0.75 -1.50 -14.93
C SER A 47 0.55 -2.62 -13.89
N LEU A 48 1.36 -3.67 -13.97
CA LEU A 48 1.35 -4.78 -13.01
C LEU A 48 2.72 -5.02 -12.38
N ARG A 49 2.75 -5.08 -11.05
CA ARG A 49 3.92 -5.52 -10.27
C ARG A 49 3.91 -7.03 -10.05
N TYR A 50 4.99 -7.71 -10.43
CA TYR A 50 5.16 -9.16 -10.37
C TYR A 50 6.47 -9.56 -9.66
N PRO A 51 6.53 -10.67 -8.91
CA PRO A 51 5.46 -11.67 -8.65
C PRO A 51 4.52 -11.32 -7.50
N GLY A 52 4.75 -10.17 -6.86
CA GLY A 52 3.95 -9.56 -5.81
C GLY A 52 4.30 -10.02 -4.39
N GLY A 53 4.52 -9.05 -3.51
CA GLY A 53 4.69 -9.25 -2.06
C GLY A 53 5.78 -10.25 -1.69
N SER A 54 5.58 -10.96 -0.58
CA SER A 54 6.55 -11.92 -0.05
C SER A 54 6.82 -13.13 -0.96
N LEU A 55 6.06 -13.30 -2.05
CA LEU A 55 6.28 -14.37 -3.01
C LEU A 55 7.61 -14.21 -3.75
N THR A 56 8.06 -12.95 -3.96
CA THR A 56 9.37 -12.64 -4.52
C THR A 56 10.47 -13.35 -3.74
N GLU A 57 10.49 -13.17 -2.43
CA GLU A 57 11.57 -13.67 -1.57
C GLU A 57 11.47 -15.17 -1.27
N ASN A 58 10.25 -15.72 -1.31
CA ASN A 58 10.02 -17.11 -0.93
C ASN A 58 10.10 -18.08 -2.11
N TYR A 59 9.78 -17.62 -3.33
CA TYR A 59 9.48 -18.53 -4.45
C TYR A 59 10.12 -18.16 -5.77
N PHE A 60 10.35 -16.87 -6.05
CA PHE A 60 10.83 -16.47 -7.36
C PHE A 60 12.33 -16.72 -7.49
N ASP A 61 12.72 -17.52 -8.48
CA ASP A 61 14.10 -17.89 -8.77
C ASP A 61 14.49 -17.37 -10.16
N ILE A 62 15.38 -16.39 -10.20
CA ILE A 62 15.88 -15.79 -11.44
C ILE A 62 16.62 -16.79 -12.35
N THR A 63 17.00 -17.96 -11.83
CA THR A 63 17.63 -19.05 -12.60
C THR A 63 16.63 -20.03 -13.21
N ASP A 64 15.37 -19.99 -12.77
CA ASP A 64 14.23 -20.75 -13.31
C ASP A 64 12.93 -19.91 -13.27
N PRO A 65 12.88 -18.73 -13.94
CA PRO A 65 11.76 -17.79 -13.80
C PRO A 65 10.46 -18.26 -14.45
N ASP A 66 10.48 -19.35 -15.24
CA ASP A 66 9.29 -20.01 -15.80
C ASP A 66 8.83 -21.21 -14.95
N ALA A 67 9.24 -21.29 -13.69
CA ALA A 67 8.76 -22.33 -12.78
C ALA A 67 7.24 -22.20 -12.56
N GLU A 68 6.46 -23.09 -13.19
CA GLU A 68 4.99 -23.17 -13.01
C GLU A 68 4.58 -23.73 -11.64
N ILE A 69 5.52 -24.37 -10.93
CA ILE A 69 5.30 -25.01 -9.64
C ILE A 69 6.45 -24.67 -8.69
N VAL A 70 6.10 -24.10 -7.54
CA VAL A 70 7.03 -23.77 -6.45
C VAL A 70 6.71 -24.60 -5.22
N VAL A 71 7.62 -24.63 -4.25
CA VAL A 71 7.45 -25.42 -3.02
C VAL A 71 7.43 -24.49 -1.82
N ASN A 72 6.33 -24.50 -1.06
CA ASN A 72 6.22 -23.71 0.16
C ASN A 72 7.13 -24.20 1.30
N GLU A 73 7.26 -23.42 2.36
CA GLU A 73 8.07 -23.78 3.53
C GLU A 73 7.61 -25.10 4.19
N GLY A 74 6.30 -25.39 4.12
CA GLY A 74 5.70 -26.67 4.50
C GLY A 74 6.05 -27.88 3.61
N GLY A 75 6.72 -27.66 2.47
CA GLY A 75 7.11 -28.69 1.51
C GLY A 75 5.99 -29.12 0.55
N GLN A 76 4.94 -28.32 0.41
CA GLN A 76 3.82 -28.53 -0.51
C GLN A 76 4.07 -27.81 -1.83
N GLU A 77 3.72 -28.48 -2.93
CA GLU A 77 3.77 -27.90 -4.27
C GLU A 77 2.58 -26.93 -4.47
N CYS A 78 2.87 -25.74 -4.99
CA CYS A 78 1.95 -24.65 -5.25
C CYS A 78 2.06 -24.23 -6.72
N SER A 79 0.95 -23.86 -7.33
CA SER A 79 0.98 -23.22 -8.66
C SER A 79 1.69 -21.88 -8.55
N PHE A 80 2.39 -21.50 -9.61
CA PHE A 80 3.02 -20.20 -9.73
C PHE A 80 2.90 -19.72 -11.17
N ILE A 81 2.53 -18.46 -11.38
CA ILE A 81 2.51 -17.85 -12.71
C ILE A 81 3.95 -17.75 -13.18
N ALA A 82 4.29 -18.48 -14.25
CA ALA A 82 5.59 -18.36 -14.92
C ALA A 82 5.79 -16.94 -15.47
N LEU A 83 7.02 -16.43 -15.45
CA LEU A 83 7.33 -15.10 -15.96
C LEU A 83 6.88 -14.93 -17.41
N SER A 84 7.07 -15.96 -18.26
CA SER A 84 6.62 -15.89 -19.66
C SER A 84 5.11 -15.73 -19.81
N ASP A 85 4.33 -16.40 -18.96
CA ASP A 85 2.86 -16.31 -19.02
C ASP A 85 2.39 -14.93 -18.54
N PHE A 86 3.03 -14.39 -17.49
CA PHE A 86 2.79 -13.03 -17.01
C PHE A 86 3.13 -11.98 -18.09
N MET A 87 4.33 -12.03 -18.66
CA MET A 87 4.75 -11.09 -19.71
C MET A 87 3.87 -11.18 -20.95
N ALA A 88 3.42 -12.38 -21.34
CA ALA A 88 2.50 -12.56 -22.45
C ALA A 88 1.11 -11.95 -22.17
N PHE A 89 0.61 -12.08 -20.95
CA PHE A 89 -0.63 -11.47 -20.50
C PHE A 89 -0.52 -9.94 -20.46
N ALA A 90 0.49 -9.39 -19.79
CA ALA A 90 0.70 -7.94 -19.74
C ALA A 90 0.77 -7.33 -21.15
N ALA A 91 1.52 -7.96 -22.06
CA ALA A 91 1.59 -7.52 -23.45
C ALA A 91 0.26 -7.63 -24.22
N SER A 92 -0.61 -8.61 -23.91
CA SER A 92 -1.92 -8.74 -24.58
C SER A 92 -2.92 -7.69 -24.12
N GLU A 93 -2.86 -7.34 -22.83
CA GLU A 93 -3.72 -6.33 -22.20
C GLU A 93 -3.15 -4.90 -22.37
N GLY A 94 -1.92 -4.77 -22.87
CA GLY A 94 -1.29 -3.46 -23.11
C GLY A 94 -0.75 -2.81 -21.84
N LEU A 95 -0.44 -3.62 -20.83
CA LEU A 95 0.08 -3.19 -19.53
C LEU A 95 1.61 -3.13 -19.57
N SER A 96 2.17 -2.17 -18.86
CA SER A 96 3.58 -2.20 -18.46
C SER A 96 3.77 -3.03 -17.18
N VAL A 97 5.03 -3.35 -16.84
CA VAL A 97 5.34 -4.21 -15.69
C VAL A 97 6.48 -3.68 -14.83
N VAL A 98 6.34 -3.91 -13.52
CA VAL A 98 7.45 -3.83 -12.56
C VAL A 98 7.84 -5.24 -12.16
N ILE A 99 9.11 -5.61 -12.35
CA ILE A 99 9.63 -6.94 -12.05
C ILE A 99 10.46 -6.86 -10.76
N VAL A 100 9.96 -7.49 -9.70
CA VAL A 100 10.64 -7.53 -8.41
C VAL A 100 11.64 -8.69 -8.38
N LEU A 101 12.88 -8.40 -8.01
CA LEU A 101 13.97 -9.37 -7.93
C LEU A 101 14.15 -9.86 -6.49
N PRO A 102 14.39 -11.17 -6.26
CA PRO A 102 14.60 -11.70 -4.92
C PRO A 102 15.93 -11.22 -4.34
N THR A 103 16.00 -11.16 -3.01
CA THR A 103 17.19 -10.70 -2.27
C THR A 103 17.57 -11.62 -1.11
N ARG A 104 16.60 -12.31 -0.47
CA ARG A 104 16.76 -13.12 0.74
C ARG A 104 17.96 -14.08 0.71
N ASP A 105 18.14 -14.78 -0.40
CA ASP A 105 19.14 -15.85 -0.54
C ASP A 105 20.49 -15.38 -1.12
N PHE A 106 20.69 -14.07 -1.32
CA PHE A 106 21.92 -13.50 -1.90
C PHE A 106 22.89 -12.96 -0.85
N LEU A 107 22.84 -13.53 0.36
CA LEU A 107 23.73 -13.20 1.47
C LEU A 107 24.53 -14.41 1.94
N SER A 108 25.79 -14.18 2.26
CA SER A 108 26.71 -15.18 2.80
C SER A 108 26.40 -15.53 4.27
N GLU A 109 27.00 -16.63 4.75
CA GLU A 109 27.07 -16.93 6.19
C GLU A 109 28.11 -16.08 6.95
N GLU A 110 28.98 -15.34 6.24
CA GLU A 110 30.01 -14.50 6.88
C GLU A 110 29.40 -13.15 7.28
N THR A 111 29.69 -12.71 8.51
CA THR A 111 29.17 -11.46 9.06
C THR A 111 30.29 -10.50 9.47
N ASP A 112 29.95 -9.22 9.54
CA ASP A 112 30.83 -8.17 10.06
C ASP A 112 30.86 -8.10 11.60
N ALA A 113 31.30 -6.96 12.15
CA ALA A 113 31.39 -6.77 13.59
C ALA A 113 30.02 -6.58 14.29
N ASN A 114 29.03 -6.09 13.55
CA ASN A 114 27.67 -5.83 14.01
C ASN A 114 26.75 -7.04 13.80
N GLY A 115 27.20 -7.99 12.98
CA GLY A 115 26.46 -9.22 12.72
C GLY A 115 25.78 -9.22 11.35
N ASP A 116 25.96 -8.16 10.57
CA ASP A 116 25.40 -8.03 9.22
C ASP A 116 26.18 -8.92 8.24
N ARG A 117 25.46 -9.71 7.46
CA ARG A 117 25.99 -10.58 6.41
C ARG A 117 26.55 -9.77 5.24
N TYR A 118 27.46 -10.40 4.49
CA TYR A 118 27.96 -9.86 3.22
C TYR A 118 27.23 -10.47 2.02
N VAL A 119 27.19 -9.73 0.91
CA VAL A 119 26.66 -10.17 -0.39
C VAL A 119 27.32 -11.46 -0.88
N ASP A 120 26.50 -12.41 -1.34
CA ASP A 120 26.89 -13.67 -2.01
C ASP A 120 25.97 -13.97 -3.20
N LEU A 121 25.92 -13.02 -4.13
CA LEU A 121 25.14 -13.09 -5.36
C LEU A 121 25.93 -13.75 -6.50
N ASP A 122 25.25 -14.54 -7.34
CA ASP A 122 25.78 -14.99 -8.63
C ASP A 122 25.56 -13.90 -9.71
N GLU A 123 26.59 -13.08 -9.94
CA GLU A 123 26.56 -12.01 -10.94
C GLU A 123 26.27 -12.52 -12.37
N GLU A 124 26.75 -13.71 -12.75
CA GLU A 124 26.51 -14.26 -14.10
C GLU A 124 25.03 -14.62 -14.26
N ALA A 125 24.40 -15.14 -13.21
CA ALA A 125 22.97 -15.43 -13.19
C ALA A 125 22.12 -14.14 -13.28
N LEU A 126 22.44 -13.12 -12.48
CA LEU A 126 21.70 -11.85 -12.51
C LEU A 126 21.77 -11.17 -13.88
N ARG A 127 22.98 -11.04 -14.45
CA ARG A 127 23.17 -10.47 -15.79
C ARG A 127 22.43 -11.27 -16.85
N GLY A 128 22.49 -12.61 -16.76
CA GLY A 128 21.77 -13.50 -17.67
C GLY A 128 20.27 -13.29 -17.62
N PHE A 129 19.69 -13.19 -16.42
CA PHE A 129 18.26 -12.92 -16.22
C PHE A 129 17.84 -11.59 -16.83
N VAL A 130 18.53 -10.49 -16.48
CA VAL A 130 18.26 -9.14 -17.03
C VAL A 130 18.33 -9.16 -18.56
N ASN A 131 19.37 -9.79 -19.11
CA ASN A 131 19.55 -9.89 -20.56
C ASN A 131 18.39 -10.63 -21.23
N ASP A 132 17.97 -11.77 -20.67
CA ASP A 132 16.90 -12.58 -21.22
C ASP A 132 15.55 -11.86 -21.12
N VAL A 133 15.27 -11.17 -20.01
CA VAL A 133 14.06 -10.35 -19.85
C VAL A 133 14.02 -9.22 -20.88
N VAL A 134 15.03 -8.36 -20.93
CA VAL A 134 15.07 -7.17 -21.81
C VAL A 134 15.17 -7.56 -23.29
N SER A 135 15.80 -8.69 -23.62
CA SER A 135 15.88 -9.16 -25.02
C SER A 135 14.61 -9.87 -25.52
N GLY A 136 13.59 -9.97 -24.68
CA GLY A 136 12.28 -10.54 -25.03
C GLY A 136 12.24 -12.08 -25.01
N VAL A 137 13.12 -12.75 -24.26
CA VAL A 137 13.08 -14.21 -24.10
C VAL A 137 11.79 -14.64 -23.39
N TYR A 138 11.36 -13.86 -22.39
CA TYR A 138 10.15 -14.12 -21.60
C TYR A 138 8.90 -13.41 -22.14
N GLY A 139 9.06 -12.38 -22.98
CA GLY A 139 7.92 -11.72 -23.61
C GLY A 139 8.24 -10.28 -23.98
N ASP A 140 7.31 -9.63 -24.66
CA ASP A 140 7.51 -8.30 -25.25
C ASP A 140 6.72 -7.20 -24.49
N ALA A 141 6.30 -7.44 -23.24
CA ALA A 141 5.65 -6.40 -22.43
C ALA A 141 6.66 -5.28 -22.12
N THR A 142 6.16 -4.03 -22.04
CA THR A 142 6.98 -2.90 -21.61
C THR A 142 7.35 -3.08 -20.15
N ILE A 143 8.63 -2.94 -19.84
CA ILE A 143 9.15 -3.01 -18.46
C ILE A 143 9.36 -1.58 -18.01
N ASP A 144 8.69 -1.19 -16.93
CA ASP A 144 8.90 0.13 -16.32
C ASP A 144 10.12 0.09 -15.40
N ALA A 145 10.22 -0.94 -14.54
CA ALA A 145 11.29 -1.01 -13.55
C ALA A 145 11.69 -2.43 -13.16
N PHE A 146 12.93 -2.56 -12.69
CA PHE A 146 13.36 -3.64 -11.81
C PHE A 146 13.38 -3.16 -10.36
N GLU A 147 12.54 -3.78 -9.51
CA GLU A 147 12.51 -3.51 -8.08
C GLU A 147 13.43 -4.47 -7.32
N ILE A 148 14.29 -3.94 -6.46
CA ILE A 148 15.25 -4.75 -5.72
C ILE A 148 14.67 -5.21 -4.37
N GLY A 149 14.21 -6.46 -4.34
CA GLY A 149 13.66 -7.13 -3.16
C GLY A 149 12.22 -6.74 -2.85
N ASN A 150 11.60 -7.46 -1.91
CA ASN A 150 10.32 -7.11 -1.30
C ASN A 150 10.40 -7.16 0.23
N GLU A 151 10.04 -6.06 0.90
CA GLU A 151 10.01 -5.91 2.36
C GLU A 151 11.24 -6.55 3.02
N TYR A 152 12.41 -5.95 2.79
CA TYR A 152 13.68 -6.55 3.21
C TYR A 152 13.71 -6.87 4.71
N TRP A 153 13.00 -6.09 5.53
CA TRP A 153 12.85 -6.25 6.97
C TRP A 153 11.99 -7.45 7.38
N GLY A 154 11.12 -7.92 6.49
CA GLY A 154 10.14 -8.99 6.68
C GLY A 154 10.57 -10.25 5.94
N SER A 155 9.97 -10.49 4.76
CA SER A 155 10.26 -11.68 3.96
C SER A 155 11.69 -11.74 3.40
N GLY A 156 12.34 -10.59 3.21
CA GLY A 156 13.75 -10.56 2.82
C GLY A 156 14.70 -10.97 3.95
N GLU A 157 14.22 -10.98 5.20
CA GLU A 157 14.97 -11.37 6.40
C GLU A 157 16.32 -10.65 6.58
N MET A 158 16.37 -9.34 6.32
CA MET A 158 17.59 -8.53 6.32
C MET A 158 17.53 -7.36 7.30
N SER A 159 18.71 -6.97 7.80
CA SER A 159 18.92 -5.65 8.38
C SER A 159 18.97 -4.58 7.27
N SER A 160 18.78 -3.30 7.62
CA SER A 160 18.92 -2.18 6.67
C SER A 160 20.33 -2.09 6.08
N VAL A 161 21.35 -2.52 6.82
CA VAL A 161 22.74 -2.56 6.33
C VAL A 161 22.95 -3.70 5.33
N GLU A 162 22.42 -4.88 5.61
CA GLU A 162 22.48 -6.02 4.69
C GLU A 162 21.77 -5.69 3.38
N TYR A 163 20.56 -5.11 3.48
CA TYR A 163 19.78 -4.69 2.32
C TYR A 163 20.53 -3.63 1.49
N GLY A 164 21.00 -2.55 2.11
CA GLY A 164 21.72 -1.50 1.39
C GLY A 164 22.94 -2.02 0.62
N ARG A 165 23.72 -2.92 1.23
CA ARG A 165 24.89 -3.54 0.58
C ARG A 165 24.51 -4.36 -0.64
N LEU A 166 23.46 -5.17 -0.51
CA LEU A 166 23.00 -6.04 -1.59
C LEU A 166 22.35 -5.23 -2.71
N ALA A 167 21.48 -4.29 -2.36
CA ALA A 167 20.81 -3.42 -3.31
C ALA A 167 21.81 -2.63 -4.15
N ALA A 168 22.80 -1.99 -3.51
CA ALA A 168 23.84 -1.24 -4.22
C ALA A 168 24.68 -2.11 -5.17
N GLU A 169 24.96 -3.37 -4.83
CA GLU A 169 25.68 -4.26 -5.74
C GLU A 169 24.79 -4.77 -6.88
N MET A 170 23.52 -5.07 -6.61
CA MET A 170 22.56 -5.49 -7.63
C MET A 170 22.29 -4.38 -8.64
N THR A 171 21.97 -3.17 -8.20
CA THR A 171 21.70 -2.04 -9.10
C THR A 171 22.91 -1.73 -9.98
N ARG A 172 24.12 -1.70 -9.42
CA ARG A 172 25.36 -1.53 -10.19
C ARG A 172 25.57 -2.63 -11.25
N ILE A 173 25.22 -3.88 -10.94
CA ILE A 173 25.35 -4.99 -11.90
C ILE A 173 24.34 -4.83 -13.02
N ILE A 174 23.08 -4.52 -12.68
CA ILE A 174 21.95 -4.40 -13.61
C ILE A 174 22.14 -3.18 -14.52
N ASP A 175 22.49 -2.01 -13.97
CA ASP A 175 22.77 -0.78 -14.73
C ASP A 175 23.85 -1.03 -15.81
N ASP A 176 24.97 -1.65 -15.43
CA ASP A 176 26.02 -2.00 -16.40
C ASP A 176 25.54 -2.99 -17.46
N GLU A 177 24.59 -3.89 -17.15
CA GLU A 177 23.98 -4.76 -18.16
C GLU A 177 23.04 -3.98 -19.10
N LEU A 178 22.14 -3.15 -18.56
CA LEU A 178 21.22 -2.31 -19.33
C LEU A 178 21.97 -1.37 -20.27
N ALA A 179 23.01 -0.70 -19.77
CA ALA A 179 23.89 0.16 -20.56
C ALA A 179 24.60 -0.59 -21.70
N GLN A 180 24.96 -1.87 -21.50
CA GLN A 180 25.52 -2.71 -22.55
C GLN A 180 24.48 -3.13 -23.60
N MET A 181 23.21 -3.20 -23.21
CA MET A 181 22.09 -3.60 -24.07
C MET A 181 21.50 -2.44 -24.87
N ALA A 182 21.58 -1.21 -24.38
CA ALA A 182 20.99 0.00 -24.96
C ALA A 182 21.23 0.19 -26.48
N ASP A 183 22.41 -0.19 -26.99
CA ASP A 183 22.73 -0.11 -28.43
C ASP A 183 21.84 -1.04 -29.30
N ALA A 184 21.42 -2.18 -28.75
CA ALA A 184 20.61 -3.20 -29.41
C ALA A 184 19.13 -3.15 -29.00
N HIS A 185 18.87 -2.72 -27.78
CA HIS A 185 17.58 -2.61 -27.10
C HIS A 185 17.48 -1.22 -26.47
N PRO A 186 17.16 -0.16 -27.25
CA PRO A 186 17.10 1.21 -26.73
C PRO A 186 16.13 1.38 -25.56
N GLU A 187 15.10 0.55 -25.48
CA GLU A 187 14.17 0.46 -24.35
C GLU A 187 14.87 0.19 -23.02
N ALA A 188 16.07 -0.40 -23.01
CA ALA A 188 16.85 -0.62 -21.80
C ALA A 188 17.31 0.68 -21.11
N GLU A 189 17.33 1.81 -21.83
CA GLU A 189 17.60 3.15 -21.24
C GLU A 189 16.37 3.75 -20.54
N GLU A 190 15.19 3.13 -20.67
CA GLU A 190 13.92 3.60 -20.11
C GLU A 190 13.44 2.71 -18.94
N ILE A 191 14.25 1.73 -18.51
CA ILE A 191 13.92 0.82 -17.40
C ILE A 191 14.57 1.34 -16.12
N ASP A 192 13.76 1.66 -15.13
CA ASP A 192 14.22 2.19 -13.85
C ASP A 192 14.77 1.08 -12.93
N LEU A 193 15.79 1.43 -12.15
CA LEU A 193 16.29 0.61 -11.05
C LEU A 193 15.86 1.21 -9.72
N ILE A 194 14.91 0.54 -9.06
CA ILE A 194 14.24 1.06 -7.88
C ILE A 194 14.55 0.23 -6.63
N VAL A 195 14.83 0.91 -5.52
CA VAL A 195 15.26 0.30 -4.24
C VAL A 195 14.35 0.71 -3.09
N GLN A 196 14.17 -0.13 -2.08
CA GLN A 196 13.29 0.14 -0.95
C GLN A 196 13.84 1.19 0.00
N SER A 197 12.95 2.04 0.49
CA SER A 197 13.18 2.93 1.62
C SER A 197 13.36 2.14 2.92
N GLY A 198 13.91 2.79 3.94
CA GLY A 198 14.19 2.21 5.23
C GLY A 198 12.93 1.98 6.07
N TYR A 199 12.89 0.84 6.74
CA TYR A 199 11.88 0.50 7.75
C TYR A 199 12.53 -0.07 9.00
N ASN A 200 11.89 0.10 10.15
CA ASN A 200 12.36 -0.38 11.44
C ASN A 200 11.40 -1.44 12.01
N TYR A 201 11.28 -2.55 11.28
CA TYR A 201 10.41 -3.67 11.63
C TYR A 201 11.21 -4.98 11.66
N ASN A 202 10.71 -5.96 12.41
CA ASN A 202 11.21 -7.35 12.47
C ASN A 202 12.74 -7.47 12.35
N TYR A 203 13.29 -8.03 11.26
CA TYR A 203 14.72 -8.29 11.09
C TYR A 203 15.58 -7.02 10.96
N ALA A 204 14.97 -5.88 10.62
CA ALA A 204 15.63 -4.59 10.54
C ALA A 204 15.43 -3.72 11.80
N SER A 205 14.68 -4.17 12.80
CA SER A 205 14.37 -3.38 13.99
C SER A 205 15.59 -3.20 14.89
N LEU A 206 16.00 -1.95 15.10
CA LEU A 206 17.07 -1.56 16.03
C LEU A 206 16.55 -1.17 17.42
N THR A 207 15.22 -1.11 17.61
CA THR A 207 14.60 -0.57 18.83
C THR A 207 15.10 -1.24 20.10
N ASP A 208 15.16 -2.56 20.11
CA ASP A 208 15.54 -3.35 21.29
C ASP A 208 17.05 -3.38 21.51
N ASP A 209 17.84 -3.29 20.42
CA ASP A 209 19.30 -3.30 20.48
C ASP A 209 19.85 -2.07 21.21
N TYR A 210 19.14 -0.94 21.11
CA TYR A 210 19.52 0.32 21.75
C TYR A 210 18.68 0.65 23.00
N ALA A 211 17.80 -0.25 23.46
CA ALA A 211 16.90 0.00 24.60
C ALA A 211 17.62 0.25 25.94
N GLU A 212 18.90 -0.09 26.06
CA GLU A 212 19.69 0.17 27.27
C GLU A 212 20.11 1.63 27.43
N TYR A 213 20.09 2.43 26.36
CA TYR A 213 20.47 3.83 26.37
C TYR A 213 19.29 4.71 26.84
N PRO A 214 19.43 5.45 27.96
CA PRO A 214 18.35 6.20 28.59
C PRO A 214 17.93 7.49 27.87
N THR A 215 18.69 7.96 26.89
CA THR A 215 18.44 9.23 26.18
C THR A 215 18.74 9.08 24.69
N ALA A 216 17.98 9.79 23.84
CA ALA A 216 18.19 9.78 22.38
C ALA A 216 19.63 10.16 22.01
N GLU A 217 20.25 11.12 22.68
CA GLU A 217 21.64 11.51 22.41
C GLU A 217 22.66 10.40 22.75
N GLU A 218 22.33 9.53 23.70
CA GLU A 218 23.18 8.36 24.02
C GLU A 218 22.98 7.25 22.99
N VAL A 219 21.77 7.09 22.45
CA VAL A 219 21.48 6.20 21.31
C VAL A 219 22.24 6.66 20.07
N VAL A 220 22.13 7.94 19.69
CA VAL A 220 22.83 8.50 18.52
C VAL A 220 24.35 8.34 18.64
N ALA A 221 24.92 8.57 19.82
CA ALA A 221 26.35 8.37 20.04
C ALA A 221 26.78 6.91 19.90
N ALA A 222 25.94 5.95 20.30
CA ALA A 222 26.19 4.53 20.11
C ALA A 222 26.08 4.14 18.63
N LEU A 223 25.05 4.61 17.93
CA LEU A 223 24.89 4.44 16.49
C LEU A 223 26.11 4.95 15.70
N HIS A 224 26.67 6.11 16.06
CA HIS A 224 27.92 6.62 15.46
C HIS A 224 29.11 5.70 15.68
N GLU A 225 29.20 5.06 16.86
CA GLU A 225 30.29 4.14 17.17
C GLU A 225 30.15 2.81 16.41
N ASP A 226 28.94 2.26 16.36
CA ASP A 226 28.67 0.94 15.78
C ASP A 226 28.76 0.95 14.26
N TYR A 227 28.19 1.95 13.60
CA TYR A 227 28.14 2.01 12.14
C TYR A 227 29.23 2.89 11.52
N GLY A 228 29.94 3.69 12.34
CA GLY A 228 31.01 4.54 11.85
C GLY A 228 30.55 5.69 10.95
N THR A 229 29.24 5.94 10.88
CA THR A 229 28.63 7.08 10.20
C THR A 229 28.29 8.21 11.17
N SER A 230 27.99 9.39 10.65
CA SER A 230 27.50 10.53 11.41
C SER A 230 26.02 10.76 11.11
N PHE A 231 25.13 10.12 11.87
CA PHE A 231 23.72 10.53 11.92
C PHE A 231 23.63 11.97 12.45
N GLY A 232 22.90 12.86 11.79
CA GLY A 232 22.72 14.22 12.29
C GLY A 232 21.68 14.29 13.42
N ASP A 233 21.35 15.51 13.84
CA ASP A 233 20.41 15.73 14.95
C ASP A 233 18.94 15.53 14.51
N GLU A 234 18.69 15.51 13.20
CA GLU A 234 17.39 15.34 12.54
C GLU A 234 16.73 13.98 12.82
N ILE A 235 17.51 12.94 13.12
CA ILE A 235 16.95 11.64 13.52
C ILE A 235 16.32 11.68 14.91
N ILE A 236 16.45 12.77 15.66
CA ILE A 236 15.72 12.98 16.92
C ILE A 236 14.45 13.76 16.58
N GLY A 237 13.31 13.06 16.62
CA GLY A 237 12.01 13.65 16.34
C GLY A 237 11.62 14.73 17.34
N SER A 238 10.57 15.49 17.02
CA SER A 238 10.00 16.56 17.86
C SER A 238 9.63 16.10 19.28
N SER A 239 9.31 14.82 19.46
CA SER A 239 9.03 14.17 20.75
C SER A 239 10.27 13.96 21.63
N GLY A 240 11.47 14.12 21.07
CA GLY A 240 12.75 13.83 21.72
C GLY A 240 13.15 12.35 21.66
N SER A 241 12.42 11.53 20.90
CA SER A 241 12.74 10.12 20.63
C SER A 241 13.48 9.97 19.30
N VAL A 242 14.22 8.87 19.15
CA VAL A 242 14.86 8.51 17.87
C VAL A 242 13.78 8.11 16.86
N ASN A 243 13.86 8.67 15.67
CA ASN A 243 13.11 8.24 14.50
C ASN A 243 13.91 7.14 13.78
N TRP A 244 13.49 5.90 14.00
CA TRP A 244 14.19 4.75 13.47
C TRP A 244 14.05 4.56 11.96
N THR A 245 13.01 5.13 11.34
CA THR A 245 12.86 5.10 9.88
C THR A 245 13.93 5.95 9.20
N LEU A 246 14.22 7.14 9.74
CA LEU A 246 15.34 7.96 9.27
C LEU A 246 16.68 7.23 9.47
N VAL A 247 16.88 6.60 10.63
CA VAL A 247 18.09 5.78 10.87
C VAL A 247 18.21 4.64 9.85
N ALA A 248 17.10 3.96 9.52
CA ALA A 248 17.09 2.89 8.53
C ALA A 248 17.45 3.39 7.12
N ASN A 249 16.87 4.52 6.68
CA ASN A 249 17.23 5.17 5.42
C ASN A 249 18.72 5.50 5.36
N GLU A 250 19.26 6.14 6.39
CA GLU A 250 20.68 6.50 6.50
C GLU A 250 21.62 5.28 6.46
N LEU A 251 21.18 4.13 7.00
CA LEU A 251 21.95 2.88 6.94
C LEU A 251 21.96 2.26 5.54
N ILE A 252 20.86 2.39 4.79
CA ILE A 252 20.79 1.96 3.39
C ILE A 252 21.65 2.87 2.52
N LEU A 253 21.45 4.19 2.63
CA LEU A 253 22.14 5.22 1.85
C LEU A 253 23.66 5.20 1.99
N GLN A 254 24.21 4.68 3.10
CA GLN A 254 25.65 4.43 3.26
C GLN A 254 26.25 3.48 2.21
N SER A 255 25.42 2.67 1.55
CA SER A 255 25.87 1.81 0.46
C SER A 255 25.87 2.53 -0.90
N PHE A 256 25.28 3.72 -0.98
CA PHE A 256 25.14 4.56 -2.18
C PHE A 256 25.94 5.88 -2.07
N GLU A 257 27.14 5.84 -1.47
CA GLU A 257 27.96 7.06 -1.29
C GLU A 257 28.76 7.48 -2.53
N THR A 258 28.93 6.58 -3.50
CA THR A 258 29.70 6.89 -4.72
C THR A 258 28.80 7.37 -5.83
N GLU A 259 29.27 8.33 -6.64
CA GLU A 259 28.53 8.79 -7.83
C GLU A 259 28.08 7.63 -8.72
N GLU A 260 28.92 6.61 -8.94
CA GLU A 260 28.58 5.42 -9.73
C GLU A 260 27.41 4.61 -9.12
N ALA A 261 27.30 4.54 -7.80
CA ALA A 261 26.21 3.84 -7.13
C ALA A 261 24.92 4.68 -7.13
N LYS A 262 25.04 6.00 -7.02
CA LYS A 262 23.89 6.91 -7.11
C LYS A 262 23.33 7.01 -8.52
N GLU A 263 24.19 7.09 -9.53
CA GLU A 263 23.81 7.12 -10.95
C GLU A 263 23.13 5.82 -11.41
N ALA A 264 23.24 4.72 -10.65
CA ALA A 264 22.64 3.42 -10.95
C ALA A 264 21.26 3.21 -10.27
N VAL A 265 20.73 4.22 -9.55
CA VAL A 265 19.42 4.16 -8.91
C VAL A 265 18.58 5.28 -9.46
N ASP A 266 17.42 4.92 -10.00
CA ASP A 266 16.50 5.86 -10.62
C ASP A 266 15.37 6.24 -9.65
N GLY A 267 14.98 5.32 -8.76
CA GLY A 267 13.87 5.53 -7.84
C GLY A 267 13.96 4.84 -6.48
N VAL A 268 13.11 5.29 -5.57
CA VAL A 268 12.95 4.75 -4.22
C VAL A 268 11.52 4.25 -4.00
N VAL A 269 11.41 3.06 -3.41
CA VAL A 269 10.16 2.34 -3.19
C VAL A 269 9.71 2.47 -1.74
N THR A 270 8.43 2.76 -1.53
CA THR A 270 7.78 2.66 -0.23
C THR A 270 6.45 1.91 -0.33
N HIS A 271 6.01 1.32 0.78
CA HIS A 271 4.70 0.69 0.94
C HIS A 271 3.83 1.55 1.86
N LEU A 272 2.59 1.84 1.44
CA LEU A 272 1.68 2.78 2.10
C LEU A 272 0.33 2.10 2.39
N TYR A 273 0.18 1.61 3.62
CA TYR A 273 -1.09 1.10 4.11
C TYR A 273 -1.72 2.07 5.10
N SER A 274 -2.63 2.90 4.61
CA SER A 274 -3.18 4.00 5.38
C SER A 274 -3.99 3.51 6.59
N LYS A 275 -3.80 4.23 7.70
CA LYS A 275 -4.66 4.18 8.89
C LYS A 275 -5.28 5.55 9.17
N GLY A 276 -5.56 6.32 8.12
CA GLY A 276 -5.87 7.75 8.16
C GLY A 276 -7.04 8.10 9.08
N SER A 277 -8.10 7.29 9.09
CA SER A 277 -9.24 7.46 9.99
C SER A 277 -8.90 7.36 11.49
N VAL A 278 -7.79 6.72 11.85
CA VAL A 278 -7.26 6.67 13.23
C VAL A 278 -6.21 7.76 13.45
N ASN A 279 -5.31 7.93 12.48
CA ASN A 279 -4.27 8.94 12.52
C ASN A 279 -3.90 9.36 11.07
N PRO A 280 -4.34 10.56 10.62
CA PRO A 280 -4.12 11.05 9.26
C PRO A 280 -2.65 11.07 8.82
N ALA A 281 -1.72 11.29 9.76
CA ALA A 281 -0.29 11.30 9.48
C ALA A 281 0.25 9.98 8.88
N ASN A 282 -0.50 8.87 8.96
CA ASN A 282 -0.09 7.62 8.31
C ASN A 282 -0.09 7.72 6.78
N ARG A 283 -0.86 8.63 6.18
CA ARG A 283 -0.87 8.83 4.72
C ARG A 283 0.48 9.34 4.21
N THR A 284 1.15 10.18 5.00
CA THR A 284 2.35 10.90 4.55
C THR A 284 3.63 10.42 5.19
N PHE A 285 3.55 9.75 6.36
CA PHE A 285 4.73 9.48 7.19
C PHE A 285 5.91 8.88 6.42
N GLN A 286 5.71 7.82 5.63
CA GLN A 286 6.81 7.18 4.91
C GLN A 286 7.35 8.07 3.78
N LEU A 287 6.48 8.74 3.05
CA LEU A 287 6.85 9.68 1.99
C LEU A 287 7.63 10.87 2.57
N ASP A 288 7.23 11.39 3.74
CA ASP A 288 7.96 12.45 4.45
C ASP A 288 9.36 11.98 4.88
N MET A 289 9.54 10.69 5.20
CA MET A 289 10.85 10.12 5.52
C MET A 289 11.71 9.94 4.27
N VAL A 290 11.10 9.58 3.14
CA VAL A 290 11.77 9.49 1.84
C VAL A 290 12.28 10.86 1.41
N ASP A 291 11.42 11.88 1.41
CA ASP A 291 11.78 13.27 1.05
C ASP A 291 12.96 13.78 1.90
N GLN A 292 12.89 13.59 3.23
CA GLN A 292 13.92 14.07 4.17
C GLN A 292 15.27 13.32 4.08
N THR A 293 15.34 12.20 3.35
CA THR A 293 16.59 11.41 3.26
C THR A 293 17.02 11.25 1.82
N TRP A 294 16.25 10.49 1.03
CA TRP A 294 16.54 10.26 -0.38
C TRP A 294 16.43 11.57 -1.18
N GLY A 295 15.45 12.41 -0.91
CA GLY A 295 15.31 13.72 -1.56
C GLY A 295 16.43 14.72 -1.26
N GLU A 296 17.14 14.57 -0.12
CA GLU A 296 18.35 15.37 0.16
C GLU A 296 19.59 14.86 -0.59
N GLU A 297 19.65 13.54 -0.82
CA GLU A 297 20.83 12.86 -1.38
C GLU A 297 20.79 12.71 -2.92
N PHE A 298 19.61 12.80 -3.53
CA PHE A 298 19.36 12.69 -4.97
C PHE A 298 18.57 13.91 -5.48
N GLU A 299 19.00 14.53 -6.58
CA GLU A 299 18.37 15.77 -7.09
C GLU A 299 17.01 15.53 -7.76
N ASP A 300 16.85 14.39 -8.43
CA ASP A 300 15.67 14.02 -9.22
C ASP A 300 15.43 12.50 -9.07
N ILE A 301 15.17 12.01 -7.85
CA ILE A 301 14.84 10.58 -7.62
C ILE A 301 13.34 10.36 -7.75
N ASP A 302 12.94 9.34 -8.49
CA ASP A 302 11.54 8.99 -8.65
C ASP A 302 11.01 8.27 -7.41
N ILE A 303 9.76 8.53 -7.03
CA ILE A 303 9.11 7.90 -5.89
C ILE A 303 8.10 6.87 -6.37
N TYR A 304 8.33 5.63 -6.01
CA TYR A 304 7.47 4.50 -6.32
C TYR A 304 6.72 4.04 -5.05
N VAL A 305 5.39 3.90 -5.16
CA VAL A 305 4.57 3.30 -4.10
C VAL A 305 4.03 1.96 -4.59
N THR A 306 4.84 0.93 -4.42
CA THR A 306 4.59 -0.37 -5.09
C THR A 306 3.60 -1.27 -4.37
N GLU A 307 3.15 -0.86 -3.19
CA GLU A 307 1.99 -1.43 -2.51
C GLU A 307 1.27 -0.34 -1.73
N TRP A 308 -0.01 -0.11 -2.03
CA TRP A 308 -0.85 0.81 -1.23
C TRP A 308 -2.32 0.42 -1.15
N ASN A 309 -2.95 0.80 -0.03
CA ASN A 309 -4.41 0.77 0.23
C ASN A 309 -4.73 1.32 1.64
N GLN A 310 -5.99 1.26 2.08
CA GLN A 310 -6.30 1.19 3.52
C GLN A 310 -5.72 -0.10 4.12
N ALA A 311 -5.19 -0.03 5.33
CA ALA A 311 -4.62 -1.19 6.02
C ALA A 311 -5.68 -2.28 6.25
N GLY A 312 -5.50 -3.45 5.64
CA GLY A 312 -6.43 -4.58 5.73
C GLY A 312 -6.25 -5.50 6.95
N ASN A 313 -5.15 -5.36 7.71
CA ASN A 313 -4.83 -6.21 8.86
C ASN A 313 -4.16 -5.43 10.00
N SER A 314 -4.84 -4.39 10.49
CA SER A 314 -4.28 -3.47 11.48
C SER A 314 -4.74 -3.71 12.92
N GLY A 315 -5.79 -4.53 13.11
CA GLY A 315 -6.50 -4.65 14.39
C GLY A 315 -7.28 -3.40 14.82
N HIS A 316 -7.21 -2.31 14.07
CA HIS A 316 -7.92 -1.06 14.33
C HIS A 316 -9.27 -0.96 13.61
N TYR A 317 -9.51 -1.83 12.62
CA TYR A 317 -10.68 -1.79 11.76
C TYR A 317 -11.53 -3.06 11.88
N ASP A 318 -12.85 -2.87 11.92
CA ASP A 318 -13.84 -3.92 11.82
C ASP A 318 -14.28 -4.09 10.36
N ARG A 319 -14.29 -5.35 9.88
CA ARG A 319 -14.60 -5.69 8.49
C ARG A 319 -16.02 -5.30 8.07
N GLU A 320 -16.95 -5.25 9.02
CA GLU A 320 -18.37 -4.95 8.80
C GLU A 320 -18.70 -3.45 8.98
N GLU A 321 -17.75 -2.64 9.49
CA GLU A 321 -18.00 -1.25 9.90
C GLU A 321 -17.05 -0.20 9.30
N ASP A 322 -15.80 -0.53 8.97
CA ASP A 322 -14.75 0.47 8.66
C ASP A 322 -14.18 0.40 7.23
N TYR A 323 -14.73 -0.45 6.35
CA TYR A 323 -14.30 -0.63 4.96
C TYR A 323 -15.36 -0.09 3.98
N GLY A 324 -15.58 -0.76 2.84
CA GLY A 324 -16.60 -0.39 1.86
C GLY A 324 -16.44 1.06 1.37
N LEU A 325 -17.48 1.86 1.57
CA LEU A 325 -17.49 3.27 1.19
C LEU A 325 -16.52 4.13 2.01
N TYR A 326 -16.22 3.76 3.26
CA TYR A 326 -15.24 4.50 4.07
C TYR A 326 -13.82 4.26 3.57
N GLN A 327 -13.50 3.01 3.19
CA GLN A 327 -12.26 2.69 2.49
C GLN A 327 -12.18 3.45 1.16
N SER A 328 -13.29 3.56 0.43
CA SER A 328 -13.35 4.29 -0.85
C SER A 328 -12.91 5.75 -0.68
N HIS A 329 -13.40 6.43 0.35
CA HIS A 329 -12.98 7.80 0.66
C HIS A 329 -11.50 7.85 1.11
N GLU A 330 -11.06 6.90 1.94
CA GLU A 330 -9.65 6.83 2.37
C GLU A 330 -8.68 6.60 1.19
N MET A 331 -9.09 5.84 0.17
CA MET A 331 -8.29 5.65 -1.04
C MET A 331 -8.14 6.93 -1.84
N LEU A 332 -9.18 7.77 -1.95
CA LEU A 332 -9.08 9.10 -2.57
C LEU A 332 -8.08 9.99 -1.82
N ASN A 333 -8.24 10.09 -0.50
CA ASN A 333 -7.35 10.89 0.35
C ASN A 333 -5.89 10.42 0.24
N THR A 334 -5.68 9.11 0.22
CA THR A 334 -4.34 8.53 0.11
C THR A 334 -3.71 8.81 -1.25
N LEU A 335 -4.45 8.61 -2.34
CA LEU A 335 -3.92 8.82 -3.68
C LEU A 335 -3.67 10.31 -3.97
N GLU A 336 -4.52 11.20 -3.48
CA GLU A 336 -4.33 12.64 -3.58
C GLU A 336 -3.05 13.09 -2.85
N GLU A 337 -2.80 12.60 -1.63
CA GLU A 337 -1.54 12.85 -0.91
C GLU A 337 -0.32 12.27 -1.64
N MET A 338 -0.44 11.08 -2.24
CA MET A 338 0.65 10.50 -3.03
C MET A 338 1.03 11.40 -4.20
N VAL A 339 0.05 11.86 -4.98
CA VAL A 339 0.30 12.76 -6.12
C VAL A 339 0.81 14.13 -5.65
N TYR A 340 0.28 14.64 -4.54
CA TYR A 340 0.76 15.88 -3.91
C TYR A 340 2.24 15.79 -3.49
N MET A 341 2.68 14.62 -3.03
CA MET A 341 4.06 14.35 -2.61
C MET A 341 5.00 13.95 -3.76
N GLY A 342 4.53 13.96 -5.01
CA GLY A 342 5.36 13.63 -6.16
C GLY A 342 5.66 12.14 -6.29
N VAL A 343 4.72 11.25 -5.90
CA VAL A 343 4.78 9.85 -6.31
C VAL A 343 4.66 9.77 -7.82
N ASP A 344 5.57 9.06 -8.48
CA ASP A 344 5.61 8.94 -9.95
C ASP A 344 4.86 7.71 -10.46
N GLN A 345 4.90 6.62 -9.68
CA GLN A 345 4.22 5.37 -10.01
C GLN A 345 3.67 4.70 -8.75
N ALA A 346 2.48 4.08 -8.87
CA ALA A 346 1.85 3.40 -7.75
C ALA A 346 1.13 2.11 -8.15
N GLN A 347 1.16 1.11 -7.27
CA GLN A 347 0.46 -0.16 -7.46
C GLN A 347 -0.43 -0.51 -6.27
N VAL A 348 -1.74 -0.50 -6.51
CA VAL A 348 -2.73 -0.82 -5.46
C VAL A 348 -2.68 -2.30 -5.12
N TRP A 349 -2.87 -2.63 -3.83
CA TRP A 349 -2.97 -4.00 -3.38
C TRP A 349 -4.04 -4.20 -2.29
N PRO A 350 -4.82 -5.29 -2.33
CA PRO A 350 -4.88 -6.32 -3.37
C PRO A 350 -6.01 -6.09 -4.38
N LEU A 351 -5.81 -6.59 -5.61
CA LEU A 351 -6.85 -6.60 -6.65
C LEU A 351 -7.91 -7.67 -6.36
N LEU A 352 -7.52 -8.96 -6.32
CA LEU A 352 -8.41 -10.12 -6.15
C LEU A 352 -8.01 -10.98 -4.94
N GLN A 353 -8.66 -10.75 -3.79
CA GLN A 353 -8.23 -11.35 -2.52
C GLN A 353 -9.43 -11.59 -1.58
N ASN A 354 -9.19 -12.22 -0.43
CA ASN A 354 -10.18 -12.31 0.66
C ASN A 354 -9.83 -11.40 1.85
N THR A 355 -8.86 -10.49 1.71
CA THR A 355 -8.56 -9.49 2.73
C THR A 355 -9.68 -8.47 2.81
N ALA A 356 -9.81 -7.78 3.95
CA ALA A 356 -10.89 -6.83 4.15
C ALA A 356 -10.84 -5.63 3.18
N ASN A 357 -9.65 -5.30 2.69
CA ASN A 357 -9.37 -4.16 1.81
C ASN A 357 -9.35 -4.51 0.30
N ALA A 358 -9.74 -5.71 -0.10
CA ALA A 358 -9.65 -6.14 -1.50
C ALA A 358 -10.61 -5.35 -2.42
N LEU A 359 -10.15 -5.01 -3.63
CA LEU A 359 -10.96 -4.32 -4.64
C LEU A 359 -11.95 -5.27 -5.34
N CYS A 360 -11.67 -6.57 -5.29
CA CYS A 360 -12.56 -7.66 -5.64
C CYS A 360 -12.38 -8.82 -4.65
N GLU A 361 -13.48 -9.39 -4.18
CA GLU A 361 -13.45 -10.53 -3.26
C GLU A 361 -13.31 -11.87 -3.99
N GLY A 362 -12.58 -12.81 -3.38
CA GLY A 362 -12.53 -14.20 -3.85
C GLY A 362 -11.32 -14.53 -4.70
N PHE A 363 -11.46 -15.56 -5.55
CA PHE A 363 -10.39 -16.10 -6.42
C PHE A 363 -10.77 -16.05 -7.91
N THR A 364 -11.97 -15.56 -8.21
CA THR A 364 -12.50 -15.40 -9.55
C THR A 364 -13.26 -14.08 -9.54
N TYR A 365 -13.03 -13.26 -10.55
CA TYR A 365 -13.73 -12.01 -10.75
C TYR A 365 -15.22 -12.25 -11.01
N ASP A 366 -16.07 -11.44 -10.39
CA ASP A 366 -17.52 -11.39 -10.61
C ASP A 366 -17.97 -9.92 -10.71
N GLU A 367 -17.70 -9.15 -9.65
CA GLU A 367 -17.97 -7.71 -9.60
C GLU A 367 -16.94 -7.01 -8.70
N LEU A 368 -16.86 -5.68 -8.83
CA LEU A 368 -16.03 -4.84 -7.98
C LEU A 368 -16.71 -4.59 -6.63
N THR A 369 -15.91 -4.51 -5.57
CA THR A 369 -16.38 -3.98 -4.28
C THR A 369 -16.52 -2.45 -4.38
N ALA A 370 -17.14 -1.81 -3.38
CA ALA A 370 -17.21 -0.35 -3.32
C ALA A 370 -15.85 0.36 -3.51
N PRO A 371 -14.75 -0.04 -2.84
CA PRO A 371 -13.44 0.55 -3.10
C PRO A 371 -12.87 0.21 -4.49
N GLY A 372 -13.25 -0.94 -5.08
CA GLY A 372 -12.90 -1.26 -6.47
C GLY A 372 -13.57 -0.33 -7.47
N GLU A 373 -14.87 -0.06 -7.30
CA GLU A 373 -15.60 0.94 -8.10
C GLU A 373 -14.99 2.34 -7.93
N MET A 374 -14.62 2.72 -6.70
CA MET A 374 -13.95 3.99 -6.46
C MET A 374 -12.60 4.10 -7.16
N PHE A 375 -11.78 3.04 -7.10
CA PHE A 375 -10.50 2.98 -7.83
C PHE A 375 -10.72 3.13 -9.34
N SER A 376 -11.69 2.39 -9.91
CA SER A 376 -12.06 2.49 -11.32
C SER A 376 -12.50 3.91 -11.71
N MET A 377 -13.35 4.55 -10.88
CA MET A 377 -13.79 5.93 -11.10
C MET A 377 -12.64 6.93 -11.08
N MET A 378 -11.65 6.75 -10.19
CA MET A 378 -10.44 7.58 -10.16
C MET A 378 -9.54 7.33 -11.38
N ALA A 379 -9.34 6.06 -11.75
CA ALA A 379 -8.52 5.66 -12.90
C ALA A 379 -9.08 6.22 -14.22
N GLU A 380 -10.40 6.31 -14.34
CA GLU A 380 -11.05 6.89 -15.53
C GLU A 380 -10.95 8.42 -15.58
N SER A 381 -11.11 9.12 -14.45
CA SER A 381 -11.36 10.57 -14.46
C SER A 381 -10.16 11.45 -14.08
N LEU A 382 -9.22 10.93 -13.30
CA LEU A 382 -8.11 11.71 -12.75
C LEU A 382 -6.89 11.85 -13.67
N PRO A 383 -6.50 10.89 -14.53
CA PRO A 383 -5.36 11.10 -15.42
C PRO A 383 -5.46 12.42 -16.22
N GLY A 384 -4.35 13.16 -16.24
CA GLY A 384 -4.23 14.49 -16.85
C GLY A 384 -4.77 15.65 -16.01
N LYS A 385 -5.28 15.41 -14.79
CA LYS A 385 -5.82 16.45 -13.91
C LYS A 385 -4.81 16.87 -12.86
N ALA A 386 -4.75 18.17 -12.60
CA ALA A 386 -4.08 18.78 -11.45
C ALA A 386 -5.04 18.88 -10.26
N ILE A 387 -4.50 18.80 -9.03
CA ILE A 387 -5.25 19.00 -7.79
C ILE A 387 -5.71 20.47 -7.68
N LEU A 388 -6.97 20.70 -7.32
CA LEU A 388 -7.49 22.02 -6.95
C LEU A 388 -7.53 22.14 -5.43
N ASP A 389 -6.67 22.97 -4.87
CA ASP A 389 -6.58 23.26 -3.45
C ASP A 389 -7.63 24.30 -3.02
N PHE A 390 -8.54 23.88 -2.14
CA PHE A 390 -9.57 24.71 -1.53
C PHE A 390 -9.25 25.16 -0.09
N ASP A 391 -8.17 24.67 0.52
CA ASP A 391 -7.69 25.05 1.86
C ASP A 391 -6.18 25.34 1.91
N GLU A 392 -5.82 26.56 1.50
CA GLU A 392 -4.44 27.08 1.59
C GLU A 392 -3.84 27.11 3.02
N THR A 393 -4.61 26.79 4.07
CA THR A 393 -4.18 26.88 5.46
C THR A 393 -3.77 25.55 6.07
N SER A 394 -4.11 24.46 5.42
CA SER A 394 -3.78 23.10 5.83
C SER A 394 -2.94 22.42 4.74
N ARG A 395 -2.61 21.15 4.99
CA ARG A 395 -1.97 20.31 3.98
C ARG A 395 -3.02 19.61 3.10
N GLU A 396 -4.14 19.25 3.70
CA GLU A 396 -5.29 18.69 3.01
C GLU A 396 -5.89 19.77 2.10
N THR A 397 -6.32 19.36 0.91
CA THR A 397 -6.69 20.22 -0.23
C THR A 397 -8.19 20.32 -0.43
N GLU A 398 -8.96 19.43 0.18
CA GLU A 398 -10.41 19.42 0.11
C GLU A 398 -11.05 20.60 0.84
N ALA A 399 -12.24 20.99 0.36
CA ALA A 399 -13.10 21.88 1.14
C ALA A 399 -13.90 21.06 2.16
N GLU A 400 -13.56 21.18 3.44
CA GLU A 400 -14.31 20.58 4.53
C GLU A 400 -15.70 21.20 4.69
N GLY A 401 -16.74 20.37 4.61
CA GLY A 401 -18.12 20.73 4.91
C GLY A 401 -18.57 20.34 6.32
N GLU A 402 -19.84 20.60 6.62
CA GLU A 402 -20.43 20.10 7.89
C GLU A 402 -20.69 18.59 7.84
N ASN A 403 -20.94 18.06 6.65
CA ASN A 403 -21.44 16.70 6.42
C ASN A 403 -20.78 16.02 5.21
N ALA A 404 -19.97 16.73 4.43
CA ALA A 404 -19.28 16.18 3.27
C ALA A 404 -18.01 16.96 2.98
N ASP A 405 -17.01 16.24 2.49
CA ASP A 405 -15.75 16.78 2.00
C ASP A 405 -15.79 16.88 0.47
N VAL A 406 -15.18 17.92 -0.08
CA VAL A 406 -15.21 18.20 -1.53
C VAL A 406 -13.81 18.31 -2.09
N HIS A 407 -13.41 17.29 -2.84
CA HIS A 407 -12.17 17.22 -3.61
C HIS A 407 -12.43 17.72 -5.02
N GLY A 408 -11.46 18.40 -5.62
CA GLY A 408 -11.61 18.94 -6.97
C GLY A 408 -10.33 18.85 -7.78
N PHE A 409 -10.49 18.64 -9.08
CA PHE A 409 -9.38 18.43 -10.00
C PHE A 409 -9.69 19.11 -11.35
N TYR A 410 -8.66 19.61 -12.03
CA TYR A 410 -8.79 20.26 -13.34
C TYR A 410 -7.69 19.86 -14.32
N GLY A 411 -8.08 19.65 -15.57
CA GLY A 411 -7.16 19.36 -16.67
C GLY A 411 -7.93 18.93 -17.91
N ASP A 412 -7.29 19.02 -19.08
CA ASP A 412 -7.89 18.66 -20.38
C ASP A 412 -9.25 19.32 -20.69
N GLY A 413 -9.52 20.47 -20.08
CA GLY A 413 -10.79 21.20 -20.23
C GLY A 413 -11.96 20.63 -19.42
N GLU A 414 -11.71 19.70 -18.50
CA GLU A 414 -12.70 19.10 -17.61
C GLU A 414 -12.42 19.47 -16.15
N VAL A 415 -13.49 19.66 -15.37
CA VAL A 415 -13.39 19.80 -13.91
C VAL A 415 -14.05 18.58 -13.27
N VAL A 416 -13.32 17.89 -12.40
CA VAL A 416 -13.80 16.71 -11.67
C VAL A 416 -13.99 17.08 -10.20
N PHE A 417 -15.10 16.64 -9.61
CA PHE A 417 -15.30 16.70 -8.16
C PHE A 417 -15.64 15.33 -7.60
N PHE A 418 -15.08 15.02 -6.44
CA PHE A 418 -15.56 13.95 -5.57
C PHE A 418 -16.10 14.59 -4.29
N ILE A 419 -17.35 14.28 -3.96
CA ILE A 419 -18.07 14.81 -2.80
C ILE A 419 -18.38 13.63 -1.90
N ALA A 420 -17.59 13.45 -0.85
CA ALA A 420 -17.68 12.30 0.04
C ALA A 420 -18.49 12.65 1.29
N SER A 421 -19.55 11.88 1.56
CA SER A 421 -20.37 12.05 2.76
C SER A 421 -19.63 11.58 4.02
N ILE A 422 -19.44 12.49 4.98
CA ILE A 422 -18.90 12.22 6.32
C ILE A 422 -19.98 12.23 7.40
N ALA A 423 -21.26 12.30 7.01
CA ALA A 423 -22.38 12.34 7.94
C ALA A 423 -22.79 10.95 8.44
N ASP A 424 -23.16 10.85 9.73
CA ASP A 424 -23.70 9.62 10.34
C ASP A 424 -25.14 9.28 9.88
N GLU A 425 -25.84 10.23 9.26
CA GLU A 425 -27.20 10.07 8.74
C GLU A 425 -27.32 10.72 7.36
N THR A 426 -28.36 10.35 6.61
CA THR A 426 -28.64 10.97 5.31
C THR A 426 -28.75 12.49 5.46
N ALA A 427 -27.90 13.20 4.73
CA ALA A 427 -27.79 14.64 4.79
C ALA A 427 -28.00 15.26 3.39
N VAL A 428 -28.43 16.52 3.39
CA VAL A 428 -28.55 17.30 2.16
C VAL A 428 -27.36 18.24 2.09
N GLU A 429 -26.53 18.01 1.09
CA GLU A 429 -25.35 18.81 0.79
C GLU A 429 -25.71 19.90 -0.20
N GLU A 430 -25.25 21.12 0.09
CA GLU A 430 -25.41 22.28 -0.79
C GLU A 430 -24.01 22.84 -1.07
N ILE A 431 -23.52 22.68 -2.30
CA ILE A 431 -22.18 23.09 -2.70
C ILE A 431 -22.32 24.27 -3.67
N ASP A 432 -21.88 25.44 -3.22
CA ASP A 432 -21.90 26.66 -4.03
C ASP A 432 -20.68 26.70 -4.94
N LEU A 433 -20.90 26.46 -6.24
CA LEU A 433 -19.90 26.46 -7.29
C LEU A 433 -19.83 27.80 -8.05
N SER A 434 -20.55 28.83 -7.57
CA SER A 434 -20.68 30.11 -8.28
C SER A 434 -19.41 30.96 -8.29
N SER A 435 -18.43 30.63 -7.47
CA SER A 435 -17.06 31.17 -7.51
C SER A 435 -16.27 30.68 -8.72
N MET A 436 -16.53 29.44 -9.17
CA MET A 436 -15.82 28.80 -10.28
C MET A 436 -16.56 28.94 -11.61
N PHE A 437 -17.89 28.82 -11.60
CA PHE A 437 -18.69 28.79 -12.82
C PHE A 437 -19.74 29.90 -12.88
N THR A 438 -19.83 30.55 -14.05
CA THR A 438 -20.98 31.39 -14.40
C THR A 438 -22.13 30.56 -14.97
N SER A 439 -21.82 29.44 -15.63
CA SER A 439 -22.80 28.42 -16.01
C SER A 439 -22.16 27.06 -16.24
N ILE A 440 -22.91 25.99 -15.98
CA ILE A 440 -22.58 24.62 -16.35
C ILE A 440 -23.65 24.16 -17.35
N SER A 441 -23.22 23.59 -18.46
CA SER A 441 -24.10 23.18 -19.57
C SER A 441 -24.11 21.68 -19.84
N SER A 442 -23.07 20.96 -19.40
CA SER A 442 -22.96 19.51 -19.43
C SER A 442 -22.13 19.05 -18.24
N ALA A 443 -22.58 17.96 -17.60
CA ALA A 443 -21.82 17.21 -16.62
C ALA A 443 -22.39 15.79 -16.52
N THR A 444 -21.52 14.83 -16.21
CA THR A 444 -21.90 13.48 -15.78
C THR A 444 -21.84 13.43 -14.25
N ILE A 445 -22.89 12.91 -13.61
CA ILE A 445 -22.99 12.84 -12.15
C ILE A 445 -23.38 11.42 -11.78
N THR A 446 -22.54 10.78 -10.97
CA THR A 446 -22.74 9.42 -10.49
C THR A 446 -22.54 9.39 -8.98
N VAL A 447 -23.42 8.71 -8.25
CA VAL A 447 -23.26 8.43 -6.82
C VAL A 447 -22.84 6.98 -6.65
N LEU A 448 -21.69 6.77 -6.03
CA LEU A 448 -21.26 5.48 -5.49
C LEU A 448 -21.88 5.29 -4.10
N GLY A 449 -22.68 4.24 -3.97
CA GLY A 449 -23.25 3.79 -2.71
C GLY A 449 -23.24 2.27 -2.62
N VAL A 450 -24.01 1.74 -1.66
CA VAL A 450 -24.23 0.30 -1.48
C VAL A 450 -25.70 -0.06 -1.62
N ALA A 451 -26.01 -1.35 -1.82
CA ALA A 451 -27.38 -1.80 -1.97
C ALA A 451 -28.26 -1.47 -0.74
N GLU A 452 -29.58 -1.39 -0.97
CA GLU A 452 -30.54 -1.00 0.08
C GLU A 452 -30.46 -1.95 1.28
N GLU A 453 -30.42 -1.38 2.49
CA GLU A 453 -30.30 -2.09 3.78
C GLU A 453 -28.93 -2.71 4.10
N GLN A 454 -27.92 -2.57 3.23
CA GLN A 454 -26.53 -2.96 3.52
C GLN A 454 -25.76 -1.86 4.27
N SER A 455 -24.69 -2.25 4.96
CA SER A 455 -23.85 -1.33 5.74
C SER A 455 -22.82 -0.64 4.83
N PRO A 456 -22.69 0.70 4.86
CA PRO A 456 -21.72 1.41 4.02
C PRO A 456 -20.27 1.05 4.36
N GLY A 457 -20.00 0.59 5.58
CA GLY A 457 -18.68 0.20 6.05
C GLY A 457 -18.36 -1.29 5.92
N ASP A 458 -19.33 -2.11 5.52
CA ASP A 458 -19.11 -3.55 5.34
C ASP A 458 -18.44 -3.81 4.00
N ASN A 459 -17.30 -4.48 4.04
CA ASN A 459 -16.50 -4.76 2.85
C ASN A 459 -17.18 -5.74 1.87
N SER A 460 -18.21 -6.45 2.32
CA SER A 460 -19.02 -7.38 1.53
C SER A 460 -20.31 -6.78 0.98
N SER A 461 -20.54 -5.49 1.21
CA SER A 461 -21.68 -4.77 0.63
C SER A 461 -21.54 -4.62 -0.89
N ASP A 462 -22.65 -4.86 -1.60
CA ASP A 462 -22.71 -4.77 -3.04
C ASP A 462 -22.67 -3.29 -3.45
N ALA A 463 -21.70 -2.91 -4.27
CA ALA A 463 -21.57 -1.54 -4.77
C ALA A 463 -22.71 -1.19 -5.73
N VAL A 464 -23.18 0.05 -5.67
CA VAL A 464 -24.25 0.55 -6.55
C VAL A 464 -23.89 1.93 -7.07
N LEU A 465 -23.74 2.03 -8.38
CA LEU A 465 -23.61 3.30 -9.10
C LEU A 465 -24.97 3.84 -9.54
N THR A 466 -25.27 5.08 -9.19
CA THR A 466 -26.51 5.77 -9.56
C THR A 466 -26.22 7.05 -10.33
N GLU A 467 -26.54 7.08 -11.62
CA GLU A 467 -26.49 8.30 -12.43
C GLU A 467 -27.63 9.28 -12.04
N ILE A 468 -27.28 10.56 -11.91
CA ILE A 468 -28.23 11.63 -11.60
C ILE A 468 -28.20 12.69 -12.70
N PRO A 469 -29.36 13.09 -13.27
CA PRO A 469 -29.39 14.16 -14.26
C PRO A 469 -28.98 15.51 -13.64
N LEU A 470 -28.12 16.27 -14.34
CA LEU A 470 -27.64 17.59 -13.90
C LEU A 470 -28.77 18.52 -13.48
N GLU A 471 -29.89 18.56 -14.22
CA GLU A 471 -31.03 19.45 -13.90
C GLU A 471 -31.79 19.10 -12.61
N GLU A 472 -31.57 17.91 -12.04
CA GLU A 472 -32.19 17.48 -10.78
C GLU A 472 -31.42 17.98 -9.56
N VAL A 473 -30.11 18.16 -9.69
CA VAL A 473 -29.20 18.50 -8.57
C VAL A 473 -28.55 19.86 -8.71
N PHE A 474 -28.41 20.43 -9.90
CA PHE A 474 -27.76 21.74 -10.08
C PHE A 474 -28.76 22.84 -10.40
N GLN A 475 -28.82 23.86 -9.53
CA GLN A 475 -29.67 25.02 -9.75
C GLN A 475 -29.00 26.31 -9.26
N ASP A 476 -29.04 27.35 -10.11
CA ASP A 476 -28.64 28.72 -9.77
C ASP A 476 -27.19 28.83 -9.21
N GLY A 477 -26.27 27.99 -9.70
CA GLY A 477 -24.86 27.96 -9.28
C GLY A 477 -24.56 27.03 -8.09
N VAL A 478 -25.59 26.35 -7.56
CA VAL A 478 -25.46 25.47 -6.40
C VAL A 478 -25.80 24.04 -6.82
N LEU A 479 -24.91 23.10 -6.48
CA LEU A 479 -25.16 21.67 -6.55
C LEU A 479 -25.80 21.23 -5.22
N VAL A 480 -26.94 20.54 -5.29
CA VAL A 480 -27.69 20.06 -4.14
C VAL A 480 -27.86 18.54 -4.26
N ALA A 481 -27.28 17.81 -3.31
CA ALA A 481 -27.28 16.35 -3.29
C ALA A 481 -27.83 15.84 -1.95
N GLU A 482 -28.60 14.75 -1.98
CA GLU A 482 -28.95 14.00 -0.78
C GLU A 482 -28.05 12.76 -0.74
N LEU A 483 -27.14 12.69 0.21
CA LEU A 483 -26.17 11.60 0.35
C LEU A 483 -26.42 10.84 1.65
N LYS A 484 -26.37 9.51 1.59
CA LYS A 484 -26.36 8.62 2.76
C LYS A 484 -24.94 8.57 3.37
N PRO A 485 -24.77 7.99 4.57
CA PRO A 485 -23.46 7.83 5.18
C PRO A 485 -22.49 7.10 4.24
N GLY A 486 -21.30 7.68 4.03
CA GLY A 486 -20.25 7.14 3.17
C GLY A 486 -20.48 7.30 1.66
N GLU A 487 -21.68 7.66 1.18
CA GLU A 487 -21.90 7.82 -0.27
C GLU A 487 -20.98 8.90 -0.85
N ILE A 488 -20.42 8.63 -2.04
CA ILE A 488 -19.52 9.52 -2.75
C ILE A 488 -20.17 9.92 -4.07
N MET A 489 -20.37 11.22 -4.28
CA MET A 489 -20.83 11.76 -5.55
C MET A 489 -19.64 12.20 -6.40
N HIS A 490 -19.50 11.60 -7.58
CA HIS A 490 -18.52 11.95 -8.59
C HIS A 490 -19.19 12.80 -9.67
N VAL A 491 -18.61 13.97 -9.95
CA VAL A 491 -19.12 14.96 -10.90
C VAL A 491 -18.02 15.28 -11.90
N VAL A 492 -18.25 14.98 -13.17
CA VAL A 492 -17.35 15.35 -14.28
C VAL A 492 -18.02 16.43 -15.11
N VAL A 493 -17.47 17.64 -15.10
CA VAL A 493 -17.99 18.81 -15.82
C VAL A 493 -17.21 19.03 -17.12
N ASP A 494 -17.82 18.68 -18.25
CA ASP A 494 -17.18 18.74 -19.59
C ASP A 494 -17.54 19.98 -20.43
N ALA A 495 -18.55 20.76 -20.02
CA ALA A 495 -18.93 21.97 -20.73
C ALA A 495 -19.49 23.07 -19.81
N PHE A 496 -18.72 24.15 -19.64
CA PHE A 496 -19.03 25.24 -18.71
C PHE A 496 -18.55 26.62 -19.23
N GLU A 497 -19.02 27.69 -18.58
CA GLU A 497 -18.45 29.04 -18.69
C GLU A 497 -17.84 29.42 -17.34
N PRO A 498 -16.49 29.55 -17.22
CA PRO A 498 -15.84 29.87 -15.95
C PRO A 498 -16.09 31.32 -15.52
N THR A 499 -15.83 31.62 -14.24
CA THR A 499 -15.62 33.00 -13.78
C THR A 499 -14.27 33.54 -14.28
N GLU A 500 -14.07 34.86 -14.21
CA GLU A 500 -12.78 35.47 -14.61
C GLU A 500 -11.63 34.95 -13.74
N ASP A 501 -11.86 34.78 -12.44
CA ASP A 501 -10.83 34.33 -11.49
C ASP A 501 -10.48 32.84 -11.71
N PHE A 502 -11.46 31.97 -11.96
CA PHE A 502 -11.19 30.55 -12.25
C PHE A 502 -10.57 30.32 -13.63
N ASP A 503 -10.89 31.18 -14.62
CA ASP A 503 -10.24 31.16 -15.94
C ASP A 503 -8.73 31.45 -15.85
N GLU A 504 -8.28 32.23 -14.86
CA GLU A 504 -6.84 32.44 -14.61
C GLU A 504 -6.18 31.15 -14.09
N VAL A 505 -6.79 30.45 -13.13
CA VAL A 505 -6.30 29.17 -12.59
C VAL A 505 -6.19 28.11 -13.68
N MET A 506 -7.23 27.97 -14.50
CA MET A 506 -7.23 27.01 -15.62
C MET A 506 -6.13 27.32 -16.65
N GLN A 507 -5.88 28.60 -16.94
CA GLN A 507 -4.80 28.99 -17.85
C GLN A 507 -3.41 28.66 -17.30
N GLU A 508 -3.23 28.61 -15.97
CA GLU A 508 -1.98 28.20 -15.34
C GLU A 508 -1.75 26.70 -15.58
N VAL A 509 -2.75 25.86 -15.31
CA VAL A 509 -2.70 24.41 -15.58
C VAL A 509 -2.48 24.12 -17.08
N ASP A 510 -3.24 24.77 -17.97
CA ASP A 510 -3.13 24.57 -19.42
C ASP A 510 -1.79 25.03 -20.01
N ALA A 511 -1.09 25.96 -19.35
CA ALA A 511 0.16 26.51 -19.83
C ALA A 511 1.37 25.59 -19.57
N ASP A 512 1.28 24.77 -18.53
CA ASP A 512 2.32 23.83 -18.14
C ASP A 512 1.70 22.56 -17.53
N PRO A 513 1.31 21.57 -18.35
CA PRO A 513 0.64 20.36 -17.88
C PRO A 513 1.58 19.35 -17.17
N GLN A 514 2.87 19.67 -16.99
CA GLN A 514 3.87 18.84 -16.32
C GLN A 514 4.51 19.54 -15.11
N ASN A 515 3.88 20.61 -14.66
CA ASN A 515 4.48 21.51 -13.71
C ASN A 515 4.48 20.73 -12.36
N VAL A 516 5.67 20.40 -11.87
CA VAL A 516 5.95 19.60 -10.66
C VAL A 516 6.16 20.57 -9.49
N VAL A 517 5.44 20.41 -8.38
CA VAL A 517 5.59 21.28 -7.20
C VAL A 517 6.95 20.88 -6.65
N PRO A 518 7.90 21.82 -6.44
CA PRO A 518 8.96 21.52 -5.50
C PRO A 518 8.29 21.20 -4.17
N ALA A 519 8.50 19.97 -3.67
CA ALA A 519 7.84 19.38 -2.52
C ALA A 519 7.43 20.43 -1.46
N PRO A 520 6.22 20.35 -0.90
CA PRO A 520 5.80 21.26 0.16
C PRO A 520 6.91 21.38 1.20
N GLU A 521 7.19 22.60 1.69
CA GLU A 521 8.20 22.72 2.74
C GLU A 521 7.82 21.77 3.89
N PRO A 522 8.75 20.92 4.35
CA PRO A 522 8.45 19.84 5.26
C PRO A 522 7.68 20.38 6.46
N ALA A 523 6.67 19.63 6.91
CA ALA A 523 5.86 20.01 8.04
C ALA A 523 6.78 20.44 9.20
N ALA A 524 6.64 21.70 9.64
CA ALA A 524 7.51 22.27 10.67
C ALA A 524 7.45 21.51 12.00
N ASP A 525 6.41 20.70 12.19
CA ASP A 525 6.30 19.65 13.19
C ASP A 525 6.24 18.30 12.46
N LEU A 526 7.29 17.49 12.62
CA LEU A 526 7.31 16.11 12.18
C LEU A 526 6.07 15.38 12.71
N PRO A 527 5.38 14.55 11.90
CA PRO A 527 4.46 13.58 12.46
C PRO A 527 5.19 12.81 13.55
N GLU A 528 4.57 12.68 14.74
CA GLU A 528 5.23 11.99 15.84
C GLU A 528 5.65 10.60 15.36
N PRO A 529 6.85 10.12 15.74
CA PRO A 529 7.26 8.77 15.41
C PRO A 529 6.11 7.87 15.82
N MET A 530 5.64 7.04 14.90
CA MET A 530 4.68 6.01 15.26
C MET A 530 5.29 5.29 16.44
N VAL A 531 4.70 5.47 17.62
CA VAL A 531 4.99 4.59 18.74
C VAL A 531 4.77 3.21 18.15
N ALA A 532 5.75 2.32 18.28
CA ALA A 532 5.56 0.92 17.98
C ALA A 532 4.42 0.44 18.87
N ASP A 533 3.18 0.71 18.47
CA ASP A 533 1.99 0.09 18.98
C ASP A 533 2.23 -1.36 18.62
N ALA A 534 2.65 -2.10 19.65
CA ALA A 534 3.43 -3.33 19.56
C ALA A 534 3.27 -3.97 18.19
N ALA A 535 4.29 -3.80 17.33
CA ALA A 535 4.29 -4.21 15.93
C ALA A 535 3.42 -5.46 15.81
N ASP A 536 2.19 -5.27 15.31
CA ASP A 536 1.35 -6.41 15.08
C ASP A 536 2.03 -7.08 13.89
N ASP A 537 2.74 -8.18 14.16
CA ASP A 537 3.37 -9.12 13.21
C ASP A 537 2.42 -9.55 12.07
N ARG A 538 1.17 -9.11 12.10
CA ARG A 538 0.09 -9.38 11.17
C ARG A 538 0.04 -8.44 9.97
N ASN A 539 0.80 -7.33 9.93
CA ASN A 539 0.90 -6.55 8.70
C ASN A 539 1.94 -7.10 7.71
N THR A 540 2.75 -8.08 8.12
CA THR A 540 3.54 -8.93 7.21
C THR A 540 2.73 -10.16 6.86
N ILE A 541 2.53 -10.43 5.57
CA ILE A 541 2.10 -11.77 5.15
C ILE A 541 3.27 -12.71 5.41
N THR A 542 3.17 -13.46 6.49
CA THR A 542 4.15 -14.50 6.83
C THR A 542 3.99 -15.67 5.87
N ALA A 543 5.03 -16.50 5.72
CA ALA A 543 4.91 -17.77 5.01
C ALA A 543 3.78 -18.64 5.60
N ASP A 544 3.51 -18.51 6.91
CA ASP A 544 2.39 -19.17 7.59
C ASP A 544 1.01 -18.63 7.15
N ASP A 545 0.88 -17.34 6.81
CA ASP A 545 -0.35 -16.75 6.28
C ASP A 545 -0.60 -17.21 4.84
N VAL A 546 0.45 -17.26 4.00
CA VAL A 546 0.38 -17.85 2.66
C VAL A 546 0.02 -19.34 2.76
N ASP A 547 0.67 -20.10 3.64
CA ASP A 547 0.44 -21.54 3.81
C ASP A 547 -0.95 -21.85 4.39
N ALA A 548 -1.46 -21.02 5.30
CA ALA A 548 -2.83 -21.12 5.80
C ALA A 548 -3.87 -20.88 4.70
N LEU A 549 -3.60 -19.95 3.78
CA LEU A 549 -4.45 -19.69 2.61
C LEU A 549 -4.35 -20.81 1.55
N MET A 550 -3.14 -21.31 1.28
CA MET A 550 -2.89 -22.37 0.29
C MET A 550 -3.42 -23.74 0.75
N GLY A 551 -3.48 -23.98 2.07
CA GLY A 551 -4.11 -25.15 2.67
C GLY A 551 -5.65 -25.20 2.53
N ALA A 552 -6.30 -24.06 2.30
CA ALA A 552 -7.75 -23.96 2.16
C ALA A 552 -8.27 -24.37 0.77
N GLY A 553 -7.38 -24.53 -0.23
CA GLY A 553 -7.70 -24.92 -1.61
C GLY A 553 -8.23 -26.35 -1.81
N SER A 554 -8.72 -27.01 -0.75
CA SER A 554 -9.27 -28.37 -0.82
C SER A 554 -10.41 -28.63 0.18
N ALA A 555 -11.47 -27.81 0.19
CA ALA A 555 -12.84 -28.29 0.40
C ALA A 555 -13.89 -27.18 0.24
N VAL A 556 -14.80 -27.36 -0.72
CA VAL A 556 -16.14 -26.76 -0.68
C VAL A 556 -16.87 -27.25 0.57
N THR A 557 -17.04 -26.39 1.58
CA THR A 557 -18.26 -26.30 2.41
C THR A 557 -18.28 -25.03 3.27
N GLN A 558 -19.42 -24.34 3.24
CA GLN A 558 -19.85 -23.23 4.09
C GLN A 558 -19.59 -23.40 5.60
N ALA A 559 -19.33 -22.24 6.21
CA ALA A 559 -19.78 -21.77 7.53
C ALA A 559 -19.40 -22.58 8.79
N ALA A 560 -18.83 -21.82 9.72
CA ALA A 560 -18.66 -22.00 11.17
C ALA A 560 -17.20 -22.20 11.56
N ASP A 561 -16.63 -21.21 12.25
CA ASP A 561 -16.03 -21.41 13.56
C ASP A 561 -15.93 -20.04 14.27
N ASP A 562 -17.03 -19.70 14.95
CA ASP A 562 -17.02 -18.86 16.16
C ASP A 562 -16.51 -19.70 17.35
N ASP A 563 -16.00 -18.99 18.36
CA ASP A 563 -15.73 -19.40 19.76
C ASP A 563 -14.34 -20.00 20.08
N ALA A 564 -13.39 -19.12 20.43
CA ALA A 564 -12.56 -19.29 21.63
C ALA A 564 -11.85 -17.98 22.03
N ASP A 565 -12.44 -17.23 22.98
CA ASP A 565 -11.77 -16.87 24.26
C ASP A 565 -12.59 -15.80 25.02
N GLN A 566 -13.58 -16.26 25.78
CA GLN A 566 -14.06 -15.58 26.97
C GLN A 566 -13.47 -16.27 28.20
N ASP A 567 -12.63 -15.57 28.95
CA ASP A 567 -12.59 -15.55 30.43
C ASP A 567 -11.22 -15.04 30.92
N ASP A 568 -11.10 -13.75 31.25
CA ASP A 568 -10.42 -13.34 32.49
C ASP A 568 -10.77 -11.90 32.90
N ASP A 569 -12.00 -11.72 33.38
CA ASP A 569 -12.38 -10.55 34.17
C ASP A 569 -13.12 -11.00 35.43
N ARG A 570 -12.43 -10.94 36.58
CA ARG A 570 -13.06 -10.79 37.90
C ARG A 570 -12.22 -9.92 38.83
N ASP A 571 -12.58 -8.65 38.82
CA ASP A 571 -12.96 -7.82 39.97
C ASP A 571 -12.22 -8.05 41.30
N ARG A 572 -11.43 -7.03 41.64
CA ARG A 572 -11.24 -6.59 43.02
C ARG A 572 -12.53 -5.91 43.48
N ASP A 573 -13.16 -6.43 44.54
CA ASP A 573 -13.71 -5.60 45.60
C ASP A 573 -13.96 -6.39 46.91
N GLU A 574 -13.40 -5.79 47.96
CA GLU A 574 -13.81 -5.70 49.37
C GLU A 574 -14.50 -6.88 50.11
N ASP A 575 -13.78 -7.31 51.16
CA ASP A 575 -14.23 -7.49 52.56
C ASP A 575 -15.55 -8.23 52.87
N GLY A 576 -15.42 -9.30 53.67
CA GLY A 576 -16.32 -9.48 54.81
C GLY A 576 -16.81 -10.89 55.12
N ASP A 577 -16.14 -11.50 56.10
CA ASP A 577 -16.76 -12.25 57.22
C ASP A 577 -17.35 -13.65 56.96
N GLY A 578 -16.66 -14.66 57.51
CA GLY A 578 -17.19 -15.30 58.72
C GLY A 578 -18.00 -16.60 58.57
N GLY A 579 -17.33 -17.72 58.90
CA GLY A 579 -17.95 -18.92 59.46
C GLY A 579 -18.27 -20.01 58.43
N GLY A 580 -17.96 -21.29 58.64
CA GLY A 580 -17.60 -21.99 59.86
C GLY A 580 -18.16 -23.40 59.78
N ASP A 581 -17.25 -24.37 59.89
CA ASP A 581 -17.44 -25.69 60.48
C ASP A 581 -18.14 -26.81 59.67
N GLY A 582 -17.47 -27.97 59.63
CA GLY A 582 -18.18 -29.23 59.90
C GLY A 582 -17.94 -30.46 59.02
N GLY A 583 -16.80 -31.15 59.24
CA GLY A 583 -16.69 -32.62 59.25
C GLY A 583 -16.55 -33.36 57.90
N GLY A 584 -15.71 -34.38 57.72
CA GLY A 584 -14.90 -35.18 58.64
C GLY A 584 -14.84 -36.65 58.19
N MET A 585 -13.62 -37.21 58.11
CA MET A 585 -13.25 -38.64 58.16
C MET A 585 -13.74 -39.57 57.02
N GLY A 586 -12.97 -40.52 56.47
CA GLY A 586 -11.66 -41.06 56.80
C GLY A 586 -11.52 -42.51 56.28
N ASP A 587 -10.29 -42.84 55.91
CA ASP A 587 -9.61 -44.16 56.00
C ASP A 587 -9.92 -45.36 55.06
N MET A 588 -8.88 -45.66 54.26
CA MET A 588 -8.15 -46.93 54.06
C MET A 588 -8.81 -48.31 54.30
N GLY A 589 -8.67 -49.19 53.29
CA GLY A 589 -7.73 -50.33 53.39
C GLY A 589 -8.26 -51.78 53.44
N PHE A 590 -8.14 -52.47 52.29
CA PHE A 590 -7.84 -53.92 52.07
C PHE A 590 -8.78 -55.05 52.54
N VAL A 591 -9.16 -55.96 51.61
CA VAL A 591 -8.89 -57.44 51.62
C VAL A 591 -9.10 -58.06 50.21
N LEU A 592 -8.21 -59.01 49.88
CA LEU A 592 -8.02 -59.83 48.65
C LEU A 592 -9.09 -60.91 48.33
N LEU A 593 -9.31 -61.22 47.04
CA LEU A 593 -8.95 -62.50 46.34
C LEU A 593 -9.50 -62.60 44.89
N LEU A 594 -8.61 -62.89 43.93
CA LEU A 594 -8.79 -63.23 42.48
C LEU A 594 -9.20 -64.72 42.29
N PRO A 595 -9.63 -65.24 41.08
CA PRO A 595 -8.98 -65.05 39.77
C PRO A 595 -9.81 -65.03 38.44
N LEU A 596 -9.24 -64.30 37.47
CA LEU A 596 -9.08 -64.46 36.00
C LEU A 596 -10.22 -64.74 34.98
N LEU A 597 -10.37 -63.73 34.08
CA LEU A 597 -10.29 -63.69 32.60
C LEU A 597 -11.43 -64.17 31.65
N ALA A 598 -12.03 -63.20 30.94
CA ALA A 598 -12.15 -63.03 29.46
C ALA A 598 -13.33 -62.06 29.12
N LEU A 599 -13.30 -61.05 28.22
CA LEU A 599 -12.32 -60.35 27.37
C LEU A 599 -13.09 -59.08 26.89
N PHE A 600 -12.64 -57.86 27.21
CA PHE A 600 -13.49 -56.65 27.32
C PHE A 600 -13.22 -55.56 26.28
N GLY A 601 -14.29 -54.81 25.94
CA GLY A 601 -14.36 -53.79 24.91
C GLY A 601 -14.59 -52.36 25.42
N LEU A 602 -14.17 -51.47 24.51
CA LEU A 602 -14.47 -50.07 24.20
C LEU A 602 -15.55 -49.32 25.01
N GLY A 603 -15.17 -48.09 25.36
CA GLY A 603 -16.00 -47.02 25.92
C GLY A 603 -15.08 -45.91 26.39
#